data_AF-A0A5C5FPU6-F1
#
_entry.id   AF-A0A5C5FPU6-F1
#
_cell.length_a   1.000
_cell.length_b   1.000
_cell.length_c   1.000
_cell.angle_alpha   90.00
_cell.angle_beta   90.00
_cell.angle_gamma   90.00
#
_symmetry.space_group_name_H-M   'P 1'
#
loop_
_entity.id
_entity.type
_entity.pdbx_description
1 polymer ?
#
loop_
_entity_poly.entity_id
_entity_poly.type
_entity_poly.pdbx_seq_one_letter_code
_entity_poly.pdbx_strand_id
1 'polypeptide(L)'
;MPSKFGRSVPHGVYVPLYTFFHADESLDLESYKRHVQFVAGAGVGIVALGSSGEAVHLSRDERNAVVSATREVLDADSALKNIPLIVGTSASSTRETIEFTKDAARLGADFAMVIAPGYFAGTLHKQALKQFFIDVAQASPVPIMVYNYPGAAAGIDIDSDLMREIAAAAPNAVGTKLTCVAVGKLSRITTLRDDFAVFGGFVD
;
A
#
# COMPACT_ATOMS: atom_id res chain seq x y z
N MET A 1 17.36 13.17 1.59
CA MET A 1 16.95 13.57 2.95
C MET A 1 16.22 12.39 3.58
N PRO A 2 16.34 12.16 4.90
CA PRO A 2 15.60 11.10 5.57
C PRO A 2 14.09 11.40 5.59
N SER A 3 13.27 10.34 5.66
CA SER A 3 11.82 10.46 5.86
C SER A 3 11.48 11.32 7.08
N LYS A 4 10.46 12.18 6.99
CA LYS A 4 10.00 13.00 8.14
C LYS A 4 9.47 12.14 9.31
N PHE A 5 9.16 10.88 9.03
CA PHE A 5 8.63 9.91 9.99
C PHE A 5 9.72 9.10 10.69
N GLY A 6 10.97 9.14 10.21
CA GLY A 6 12.09 8.41 10.81
C GLY A 6 11.94 6.88 10.85
N ARG A 7 10.98 6.29 10.11
CA ARG A 7 10.71 4.84 10.07
C ARG A 7 10.53 4.32 8.65
N SER A 8 11.08 3.14 8.37
CA SER A 8 10.81 2.32 7.19
C SER A 8 9.83 1.20 7.53
N VAL A 9 9.32 0.50 6.51
CA VAL A 9 8.46 -0.67 6.70
C VAL A 9 9.34 -1.82 7.24
N PRO A 10 9.01 -2.43 8.40
CA PRO A 10 9.80 -3.51 8.97
C PRO A 10 9.95 -4.69 8.00
N HIS A 11 11.13 -5.31 7.95
CA HIS A 11 11.32 -6.54 7.18
C HIS A 11 10.41 -7.66 7.72
N GLY A 12 9.84 -8.45 6.82
CA GLY A 12 8.98 -9.56 7.20
C GLY A 12 8.07 -10.01 6.07
N VAL A 13 7.17 -10.94 6.40
CA VAL A 13 6.09 -11.38 5.52
C VAL A 13 4.87 -10.51 5.78
N TYR A 14 4.24 -10.05 4.70
CA TYR A 14 3.03 -9.22 4.75
C TYR A 14 1.95 -9.87 3.91
N VAL A 15 0.78 -10.11 4.51
CA VAL A 15 -0.32 -10.82 3.86
C VAL A 15 -1.35 -9.80 3.34
N PRO A 16 -1.61 -9.75 2.02
CA PRO A 16 -2.76 -9.06 1.46
C PRO A 16 -4.05 -9.74 1.89
N LEU A 17 -4.89 -9.00 2.62
CA LEU A 17 -6.18 -9.50 3.08
C LEU A 17 -7.23 -9.42 1.97
N TYR A 18 -8.14 -10.38 2.00
CA TYR A 18 -9.39 -10.32 1.23
C TYR A 18 -10.42 -9.43 1.94
N THR A 19 -11.33 -8.84 1.16
CA THR A 19 -12.55 -8.23 1.68
C THR A 19 -13.66 -9.28 1.62
N PHE A 20 -14.47 -9.38 2.68
CA PHE A 20 -15.50 -10.40 2.79
C PHE A 20 -16.87 -9.73 2.62
N PHE A 21 -17.77 -10.43 1.93
CA PHE A 21 -19.10 -9.93 1.58
C PHE A 21 -20.16 -10.98 1.92
N HIS A 22 -21.33 -10.50 2.29
CA HIS A 22 -22.55 -11.29 2.35
C HIS A 22 -23.09 -11.56 0.93
N ALA A 23 -24.10 -12.43 0.82
CA ALA A 23 -24.70 -12.77 -0.47
C ALA A 23 -25.40 -11.58 -1.16
N ASP A 24 -25.72 -10.53 -0.42
CA ASP A 24 -26.30 -9.27 -0.92
C ASP A 24 -25.25 -8.20 -1.24
N GLU A 25 -23.97 -8.61 -1.31
CA GLU A 25 -22.81 -7.75 -1.60
C GLU A 25 -22.48 -6.72 -0.51
N SER A 26 -23.18 -6.73 0.64
CA SER A 26 -22.80 -5.91 1.79
C SER A 26 -21.56 -6.48 2.50
N LEU A 27 -20.76 -5.62 3.15
CA LEU A 27 -19.54 -6.05 3.85
C LEU A 27 -19.84 -7.01 5.02
N ASP A 28 -19.18 -8.18 5.01
CA ASP A 28 -19.14 -9.11 6.15
C ASP A 28 -17.94 -8.79 7.05
N LEU A 29 -18.09 -7.73 7.85
CA LEU A 29 -17.03 -7.27 8.76
C LEU A 29 -16.73 -8.28 9.88
N GLU A 30 -17.69 -9.11 10.27
CA GLU A 30 -17.49 -10.11 11.31
C GLU A 30 -16.55 -11.22 10.82
N SER A 31 -16.77 -11.74 9.61
CA SER A 31 -15.84 -12.69 8.98
C SER A 31 -14.49 -12.05 8.69
N TYR A 32 -14.49 -10.80 8.23
CA TYR A 32 -13.26 -10.04 8.00
C TYR A 32 -12.42 -9.92 9.28
N LYS A 33 -13.01 -9.51 10.40
CA LYS A 33 -12.31 -9.36 11.68
C LYS A 33 -11.70 -10.68 12.18
N ARG A 34 -12.42 -11.80 12.05
CA ARG A 34 -11.88 -13.13 12.36
C ARG A 34 -10.68 -13.48 11.49
N HIS A 35 -10.73 -13.14 10.19
CA HIS A 35 -9.61 -13.34 9.28
C HIS A 35 -8.40 -12.46 9.64
N VAL A 36 -8.62 -11.19 9.97
CA VAL A 36 -7.56 -10.28 10.47
C VAL A 36 -6.88 -10.87 11.70
N GLN A 37 -7.65 -11.32 12.69
CA GLN A 37 -7.11 -11.89 13.92
C GLN A 37 -6.31 -13.17 13.65
N PHE A 38 -6.81 -14.05 12.78
CA PHE A 38 -6.10 -15.27 12.38
C PHE A 38 -4.76 -14.96 11.71
N VAL A 39 -4.74 -14.02 10.76
CA VAL A 39 -3.52 -13.65 10.02
C VAL A 39 -2.53 -12.94 10.94
N ALA A 40 -2.95 -11.92 11.69
CA ALA A 40 -2.07 -11.22 12.63
C ALA A 40 -1.54 -12.15 13.73
N GLY A 41 -2.35 -13.11 14.19
CA GLY A 41 -1.95 -14.13 15.17
C GLY A 41 -0.82 -15.04 14.71
N ALA A 42 -0.56 -15.13 13.40
CA ALA A 42 0.60 -15.82 12.84
C ALA A 42 1.90 -14.99 12.90
N GLY A 43 1.85 -13.76 13.42
CA GLY A 43 3.02 -12.88 13.57
C GLY A 43 3.47 -12.20 12.28
N VAL A 44 2.60 -12.11 11.28
CA VAL A 44 2.89 -11.47 9.97
C VAL A 44 2.26 -10.09 9.87
N GLY A 45 2.86 -9.21 9.06
CA GLY A 45 2.31 -7.89 8.76
C GLY A 45 1.04 -7.98 7.90
N ILE A 46 0.23 -6.91 7.93
CA ILE A 46 -1.05 -6.87 7.22
C ILE A 46 -0.99 -5.87 6.06
N VAL A 47 -1.55 -6.26 4.92
CA VAL A 47 -1.91 -5.34 3.84
C VAL A 47 -3.43 -5.36 3.62
N ALA A 48 -4.13 -4.35 4.12
CA ALA A 48 -5.55 -4.15 3.84
C ALA A 48 -5.72 -3.38 2.53
N LEU A 49 -6.84 -3.61 1.83
CA LEU A 49 -7.21 -2.86 0.62
C LEU A 49 -6.14 -2.89 -0.50
N GLY A 50 -5.36 -3.98 -0.60
CA GLY A 50 -4.56 -4.26 -1.79
C GLY A 50 -5.42 -4.73 -2.97
N SER A 51 -4.80 -5.16 -4.07
CA SER A 51 -5.52 -5.75 -5.20
C SER A 51 -6.35 -6.98 -4.79
N SER A 52 -5.82 -7.84 -3.92
CA SER A 52 -6.55 -8.98 -3.36
C SER A 52 -7.72 -8.59 -2.45
N GLY A 53 -7.69 -7.38 -1.89
CA GLY A 53 -8.78 -6.84 -1.08
C GLY A 53 -9.85 -6.13 -1.91
N GLU A 54 -9.77 -6.22 -3.25
CA GLU A 54 -10.75 -5.66 -4.18
C GLU A 54 -11.00 -4.15 -4.02
N ALA A 55 -10.02 -3.40 -3.51
CA ALA A 55 -10.20 -2.01 -3.11
C ALA A 55 -10.83 -1.11 -4.18
N VAL A 56 -10.61 -1.40 -5.46
CA VAL A 56 -11.19 -0.65 -6.60
C VAL A 56 -12.71 -0.79 -6.73
N HIS A 57 -13.31 -1.83 -6.14
CA HIS A 57 -14.76 -2.07 -6.14
C HIS A 57 -15.47 -1.45 -4.93
N LEU A 58 -14.72 -1.09 -3.88
CA LEU A 58 -15.29 -0.55 -2.65
C LEU A 58 -15.50 0.95 -2.75
N SER A 59 -16.65 1.41 -2.25
CA SER A 59 -16.90 2.81 -1.94
C SER A 59 -15.94 3.34 -0.87
N ARG A 60 -15.87 4.66 -0.73
CA ARG A 60 -15.06 5.31 0.31
C ARG A 60 -15.46 4.85 1.71
N ASP A 61 -16.75 4.70 1.98
CA ASP A 61 -17.25 4.31 3.30
C ASP A 61 -16.93 2.85 3.61
N GLU A 62 -17.03 1.96 2.62
CA GLU A 62 -16.63 0.56 2.75
C GLU A 62 -15.12 0.43 3.00
N ARG A 63 -14.30 1.19 2.26
CA ARG A 63 -12.85 1.27 2.51
C ARG A 63 -12.57 1.70 3.96
N ASN A 64 -13.25 2.74 4.43
CA ASN A 64 -13.09 3.22 5.80
C ASN A 64 -13.52 2.18 6.84
N ALA A 65 -14.61 1.45 6.58
CA ALA A 65 -15.08 0.38 7.46
C ALA A 65 -14.05 -0.76 7.56
N VAL A 66 -13.46 -1.18 6.44
CA VAL A 66 -12.42 -2.22 6.39
C VAL A 66 -11.17 -1.80 7.17
N VAL A 67 -10.67 -0.57 6.97
CA VAL A 67 -9.49 -0.07 7.71
C VAL A 67 -9.77 0.01 9.21
N SER A 68 -10.94 0.55 9.58
CA SER A 68 -11.36 0.66 10.99
C SER A 68 -11.46 -0.71 11.66
N ALA A 69 -12.09 -1.67 11.00
CA ALA A 69 -12.21 -3.05 11.50
C ALA A 69 -10.84 -3.73 11.66
N THR A 70 -9.90 -3.47 10.75
CA THR A 70 -8.54 -3.99 10.86
C THR A 70 -7.84 -3.43 12.10
N ARG A 71 -7.85 -2.11 12.25
CA ARG A 71 -7.19 -1.44 13.37
C ARG A 71 -7.82 -1.82 14.71
N GLU A 72 -9.15 -1.94 14.77
CA GLU A 72 -9.89 -2.39 15.95
C GLU A 72 -9.39 -3.76 16.44
N VAL A 73 -9.28 -4.74 15.53
CA VAL A 73 -8.77 -6.09 15.88
C VAL A 73 -7.34 -6.05 16.38
N LEU A 74 -6.47 -5.28 15.71
CA LEU A 74 -5.07 -5.16 16.11
C LEU A 74 -4.91 -4.45 17.47
N ASP A 75 -5.76 -3.48 17.79
CA ASP A 75 -5.73 -2.76 19.08
C ASP A 75 -6.38 -3.53 20.24
N ALA A 76 -7.32 -4.42 19.93
CA ALA A 76 -8.03 -5.21 20.95
C ALA A 76 -7.11 -6.20 21.68
N ASP A 77 -5.99 -6.60 21.08
CA ASP A 77 -5.01 -7.51 21.66
C ASP A 77 -3.62 -6.87 21.74
N SER A 78 -3.08 -6.76 22.95
CA SER A 78 -1.74 -6.22 23.21
C SER A 78 -0.62 -6.95 22.45
N ALA A 79 -0.81 -8.23 22.13
CA ALA A 79 0.14 -9.01 21.33
C ALA A 79 0.12 -8.61 19.84
N LEU A 80 -1.00 -8.10 19.35
CA LEU A 80 -1.20 -7.73 17.94
C LEU A 80 -1.00 -6.23 17.68
N LYS A 81 -0.99 -5.40 18.74
CA LYS A 81 -0.95 -3.94 18.64
C LYS A 81 0.17 -3.39 17.76
N ASN A 82 1.33 -4.07 17.77
CA ASN A 82 2.53 -3.68 17.04
C ASN A 82 2.65 -4.32 15.64
N ILE A 83 1.67 -5.12 15.20
CA ILE A 83 1.64 -5.65 13.85
C ILE A 83 1.44 -4.47 12.88
N PRO A 84 2.37 -4.25 11.91
CA PRO A 84 2.25 -3.12 11.01
C PRO A 84 1.05 -3.26 10.07
N LEU A 85 0.27 -2.18 9.95
CA LEU A 85 -0.86 -2.09 9.02
C LEU A 85 -0.50 -1.24 7.80
N ILE A 86 -0.37 -1.90 6.64
CA ILE A 86 -0.24 -1.24 5.34
C ILE A 86 -1.63 -1.17 4.70
N VAL A 87 -2.04 -0.01 4.20
CA VAL A 87 -3.35 0.16 3.55
C VAL A 87 -3.16 0.59 2.10
N GLY A 88 -3.81 -0.09 1.16
CA GLY A 88 -3.88 0.35 -0.22
C GLY A 88 -4.81 1.57 -0.38
N THR A 89 -4.28 2.68 -0.86
CA THR A 89 -5.00 3.98 -0.90
C THR A 89 -5.17 4.53 -2.31
N SER A 90 -4.88 3.70 -3.31
CA SER A 90 -4.88 4.12 -4.71
C SER A 90 -6.29 4.40 -5.22
N ALA A 91 -6.36 5.37 -6.11
CA ALA A 91 -7.57 5.78 -6.79
C ALA A 91 -7.24 6.22 -8.23
N SER A 92 -8.24 6.63 -9.00
CA SER A 92 -8.06 7.03 -10.40
C SER A 92 -7.41 8.41 -10.57
N SER A 93 -7.32 9.20 -9.49
CA SER A 93 -6.73 10.55 -9.51
C SER A 93 -5.79 10.80 -8.34
N THR A 94 -4.86 11.75 -8.50
CA THR A 94 -3.97 12.22 -7.43
C THR A 94 -4.76 12.72 -6.23
N ARG A 95 -5.79 13.55 -6.46
CA ARG A 95 -6.61 14.14 -5.40
C ARG A 95 -7.29 13.08 -4.54
N GLU A 96 -7.96 12.13 -5.18
CA GLU A 96 -8.68 11.06 -4.49
C GLU A 96 -7.73 10.08 -3.80
N THR A 97 -6.57 9.78 -4.41
CA THR A 97 -5.51 9.00 -3.75
C THR A 97 -5.02 9.68 -2.46
N ILE A 98 -4.85 11.01 -2.49
CA ILE A 98 -4.50 11.79 -1.29
C ILE A 98 -5.61 11.74 -0.24
N GLU A 99 -6.88 11.84 -0.64
CA GLU A 99 -8.02 11.74 0.27
C GLU A 99 -8.07 10.38 0.96
N PHE A 100 -7.98 9.29 0.21
CA PHE A 100 -7.95 7.94 0.78
C PHE A 100 -6.71 7.69 1.64
N THR A 101 -5.57 8.30 1.30
CA THR A 101 -4.36 8.22 2.13
C THR A 101 -4.54 8.92 3.47
N LYS A 102 -5.21 10.07 3.48
CA LYS A 102 -5.54 10.78 4.73
C LYS A 102 -6.57 10.04 5.57
N ASP A 103 -7.58 9.44 4.94
CA ASP A 103 -8.56 8.61 5.64
C ASP A 103 -7.88 7.39 6.28
N ALA A 104 -7.07 6.65 5.52
CA ALA A 104 -6.35 5.50 6.04
C ALA A 104 -5.46 5.88 7.23
N ALA A 105 -4.71 6.99 7.14
CA ALA A 105 -3.91 7.49 8.25
C ALA A 105 -4.75 7.82 9.49
N ARG A 106 -5.88 8.52 9.32
CA ARG A 106 -6.81 8.87 10.41
C ARG A 106 -7.39 7.63 11.10
N LEU A 107 -7.58 6.55 10.34
CA LEU A 107 -8.14 5.28 10.81
C LEU A 107 -7.07 4.30 11.34
N GLY A 108 -5.80 4.72 11.39
CA GLY A 108 -4.74 3.97 12.06
C GLY A 108 -3.86 3.13 11.14
N ALA A 109 -3.80 3.43 9.84
CA ALA A 109 -2.77 2.88 8.96
C ALA A 109 -1.37 3.32 9.42
N ASP A 110 -0.41 2.41 9.41
CA ASP A 110 1.00 2.75 9.65
C ASP A 110 1.69 3.24 8.38
N PHE A 111 1.29 2.69 7.24
CA PHE A 111 1.82 2.96 5.92
C PHE A 111 0.70 2.94 4.89
N ALA A 112 0.83 3.76 3.84
CA ALA A 112 -0.02 3.69 2.67
C ALA A 112 0.70 2.99 1.51
N MET A 113 -0.01 2.19 0.72
CA MET A 113 0.51 1.54 -0.49
C MET A 113 -0.20 2.10 -1.72
N VAL A 114 0.58 2.58 -2.68
CA VAL A 114 0.08 3.39 -3.81
C VAL A 114 0.55 2.78 -5.13
N ILE A 115 -0.38 2.40 -6.00
CA ILE A 115 -0.14 1.99 -7.39
C ILE A 115 -0.48 3.14 -8.35
N ALA A 116 0.17 3.18 -9.51
CA ALA A 116 -0.12 4.16 -10.55
C ALA A 116 -1.55 3.99 -11.12
N PRO A 117 -2.27 5.08 -11.44
CA PRO A 117 -3.60 5.01 -12.02
C PRO A 117 -3.54 4.53 -13.48
N GLY A 118 -4.04 3.31 -13.73
CA GLY A 118 -3.90 2.64 -15.04
C GLY A 118 -4.86 3.09 -16.13
N TYR A 119 -5.98 3.74 -15.80
CA TYR A 119 -7.05 4.01 -16.79
C TYR A 119 -6.58 4.80 -18.01
N PHE A 120 -5.71 5.80 -17.81
CA PHE A 120 -5.15 6.64 -18.86
C PHE A 120 -3.68 6.32 -19.17
N ALA A 121 -3.26 5.06 -19.03
CA ALA A 121 -1.86 4.64 -19.19
C ALA A 121 -1.22 5.15 -20.50
N GLY A 122 -1.95 5.14 -21.61
CA GLY A 122 -1.45 5.58 -22.92
C GLY A 122 -1.09 7.07 -23.00
N THR A 123 -1.56 7.90 -22.06
CA THR A 123 -1.26 9.34 -22.01
C THR A 123 -0.36 9.73 -20.84
N LEU A 124 -0.07 8.79 -19.93
CA LEU A 124 0.77 9.04 -18.76
C LEU A 124 2.25 8.84 -19.12
N HIS A 125 3.01 9.93 -19.11
CA HIS A 125 4.45 9.89 -19.29
C HIS A 125 5.20 9.82 -17.95
N LYS A 126 6.49 9.46 -18.00
CA LYS A 126 7.36 9.27 -16.82
C LYS A 126 7.31 10.44 -15.82
N GLN A 127 7.35 11.68 -16.32
CA GLN A 127 7.27 12.87 -15.46
C GLN A 127 5.93 13.00 -14.72
N ALA A 128 4.80 12.65 -15.35
CA ALA A 128 3.48 12.67 -14.70
C ALA A 128 3.39 11.58 -13.62
N LEU A 129 3.89 10.38 -13.90
CA LEU A 129 3.96 9.28 -12.92
C LEU A 129 4.82 9.67 -11.71
N LYS A 130 6.01 10.25 -11.96
CA LYS A 130 6.88 10.77 -10.91
C LYS A 130 6.16 11.81 -10.04
N GLN A 131 5.52 12.79 -10.67
CA GLN A 131 4.83 13.86 -9.96
C GLN A 131 3.67 13.32 -9.11
N PHE A 132 2.90 12.36 -9.64
CA PHE A 132 1.84 11.69 -8.89
C PHE A 132 2.33 11.11 -7.56
N PHE A 133 3.42 10.33 -7.57
CA PHE A 133 3.96 9.75 -6.33
C PHE A 133 4.53 10.81 -5.39
N ILE A 134 5.16 11.87 -5.92
CA ILE A 134 5.68 12.98 -5.12
C ILE A 134 4.52 13.70 -4.42
N ASP A 135 3.46 14.06 -5.14
CA ASP A 135 2.30 14.76 -4.60
C ASP A 135 1.63 13.96 -3.48
N VAL A 136 1.43 12.66 -3.71
CA VAL A 136 0.85 11.76 -2.71
C VAL A 136 1.77 11.65 -1.48
N ALA A 137 3.07 11.45 -1.67
CA ALA A 137 4.03 11.33 -0.57
C ALA A 137 4.18 12.61 0.26
N GLN A 138 4.08 13.78 -0.37
CA GLN A 138 4.14 15.08 0.30
C GLN A 138 2.89 15.33 1.14
N ALA A 139 1.71 15.04 0.59
CA ALA A 139 0.43 15.24 1.26
C ALA A 139 0.10 14.16 2.30
N SER A 140 0.80 13.02 2.27
CA SER A 140 0.51 11.89 3.15
C SER A 140 0.86 12.17 4.63
N PRO A 141 -0.05 11.85 5.57
CA PRO A 141 0.22 11.85 7.01
C PRO A 141 0.99 10.61 7.50
N VAL A 142 1.19 9.60 6.64
CA VAL A 142 1.97 8.38 6.92
C VAL A 142 2.99 8.12 5.82
N PRO A 143 4.07 7.34 6.06
CA PRO A 143 4.97 6.96 4.98
C PRO A 143 4.23 6.16 3.90
N ILE A 144 4.65 6.31 2.64
CA ILE A 144 4.04 5.59 1.52
C ILE A 144 4.99 4.53 0.93
N MET A 145 4.41 3.51 0.32
CA MET A 145 5.09 2.52 -0.50
C MET A 145 4.63 2.62 -1.95
N VAL A 146 5.58 2.64 -2.88
CA VAL A 146 5.28 2.55 -4.31
C VAL A 146 4.95 1.11 -4.65
N TYR A 147 3.74 0.84 -5.12
CA TYR A 147 3.34 -0.48 -5.59
C TYR A 147 3.50 -0.59 -7.09
N ASN A 148 4.44 -1.44 -7.54
CA ASN A 148 4.64 -1.74 -8.95
C ASN A 148 3.95 -3.05 -9.32
N TYR A 149 2.79 -2.97 -9.97
CA TYR A 149 2.07 -4.14 -10.50
C TYR A 149 1.49 -3.83 -11.89
N PRO A 150 2.27 -4.02 -12.97
CA PRO A 150 1.85 -3.67 -14.33
C PRO A 150 0.53 -4.33 -14.75
N GLY A 151 0.29 -5.58 -14.32
CA GLY A 151 -0.96 -6.29 -14.60
C GLY A 151 -2.21 -5.61 -14.05
N ALA A 152 -2.11 -4.93 -12.89
CA ALA A 152 -3.19 -4.14 -12.31
C ALA A 152 -3.16 -2.66 -12.71
N ALA A 153 -2.12 -2.22 -13.42
CA ALA A 153 -1.89 -0.82 -13.81
C ALA A 153 -1.84 -0.62 -15.33
N ALA A 154 -2.56 -1.46 -16.10
CA ALA A 154 -2.65 -1.38 -17.55
C ALA A 154 -1.26 -1.32 -18.26
N GLY A 155 -0.30 -2.10 -17.76
CA GLY A 155 1.06 -2.16 -18.30
C GLY A 155 2.01 -1.07 -17.83
N ILE A 156 1.57 -0.12 -17.00
CA ILE A 156 2.48 0.86 -16.39
C ILE A 156 3.48 0.13 -15.50
N ASP A 157 4.76 0.20 -15.89
CA ASP A 157 5.87 -0.31 -15.11
C ASP A 157 6.69 0.84 -14.53
N ILE A 158 6.76 0.90 -13.20
CA ILE A 158 7.69 1.77 -12.50
C ILE A 158 9.06 1.10 -12.55
N ASP A 159 9.85 1.48 -13.55
CA ASP A 159 11.20 0.98 -13.74
C ASP A 159 12.16 1.41 -12.60
N SER A 160 13.37 0.85 -12.59
CA SER A 160 14.35 1.12 -11.52
C SER A 160 14.77 2.59 -11.46
N ASP A 161 14.85 3.27 -12.60
CA ASP A 161 15.31 4.65 -12.68
C ASP A 161 14.21 5.62 -12.22
N LEU A 162 12.96 5.38 -12.61
CA LEU A 162 11.80 6.10 -12.08
C LEU A 162 11.65 5.88 -10.56
N MET A 163 11.82 4.65 -10.08
CA MET A 163 11.78 4.36 -8.64
C MET A 163 12.85 5.15 -7.88
N ARG A 164 14.09 5.19 -8.41
CA ARG A 164 15.20 6.00 -7.83
C ARG A 164 14.84 7.47 -7.80
N GLU A 165 14.30 8.00 -8.90
CA GLU A 165 13.89 9.39 -9.00
C GLU A 165 12.78 9.75 -8.01
N ILE A 166 11.81 8.86 -7.80
CA ILE A 166 10.74 9.02 -6.80
C ILE A 166 11.35 8.98 -5.39
N ALA A 167 12.15 7.96 -5.06
CA ALA A 167 12.75 7.81 -3.73
C ALA A 167 13.67 8.99 -3.35
N ALA A 168 14.33 9.61 -4.33
CA ALA A 168 15.16 10.79 -4.14
C ALA A 168 14.32 12.07 -3.91
N ALA A 169 13.23 12.24 -4.67
CA ALA A 169 12.38 13.44 -4.61
C ALA A 169 11.34 13.40 -3.47
N ALA A 170 10.97 12.22 -3.02
CA ALA A 170 9.98 11.98 -1.98
C ALA A 170 10.56 11.12 -0.84
N PRO A 171 11.22 11.74 0.16
CA PRO A 171 11.76 11.03 1.32
C PRO A 171 10.72 10.15 2.06
N ASN A 172 9.45 10.56 2.03
CA ASN A 172 8.34 9.83 2.66
C ASN A 172 7.90 8.58 1.88
N ALA A 173 8.37 8.37 0.65
CA ALA A 173 8.27 7.10 -0.04
C ALA A 173 9.36 6.17 0.53
N VAL A 174 8.97 5.29 1.44
CA VAL A 174 9.88 4.47 2.27
C VAL A 174 9.99 3.01 1.84
N GLY A 175 9.44 2.69 0.68
CA GLY A 175 9.58 1.35 0.15
C GLY A 175 8.81 1.12 -1.14
N THR A 176 8.91 -0.11 -1.62
CA THR A 176 8.17 -0.60 -2.77
C THR A 176 7.73 -2.04 -2.60
N LYS A 177 6.61 -2.38 -3.24
CA LYS A 177 6.20 -3.75 -3.49
C LYS A 177 6.29 -4.04 -4.99
N LEU A 178 7.00 -5.09 -5.37
CA LEU A 178 7.28 -5.45 -6.77
C LEU A 178 6.50 -6.71 -7.18
N THR A 179 5.39 -6.52 -7.90
CA THR A 179 4.62 -7.59 -8.56
C THR A 179 4.90 -7.55 -10.07
N CYS A 180 6.15 -7.79 -10.46
CA CYS A 180 6.59 -7.77 -11.87
C CYS A 180 7.64 -8.83 -12.23
N VAL A 181 7.95 -9.77 -11.32
CA VAL A 181 8.90 -10.90 -11.50
C VAL A 181 10.32 -10.49 -11.96
N ALA A 182 10.66 -9.20 -11.86
CA ALA A 182 11.94 -8.67 -12.35
C ALA A 182 13.00 -8.63 -11.23
N VAL A 183 13.70 -9.74 -11.00
CA VAL A 183 14.74 -9.85 -9.95
C VAL A 183 15.85 -8.80 -10.11
N GLY A 184 16.24 -8.47 -11.34
CA GLY A 184 17.22 -7.41 -11.61
C GLY A 184 16.76 -6.00 -11.22
N LYS A 185 15.44 -5.76 -11.19
CA LYS A 185 14.88 -4.50 -10.65
C LYS A 185 14.99 -4.50 -9.13
N LEU A 186 14.66 -5.62 -8.48
CA LEU A 186 14.78 -5.76 -7.03
C LEU A 186 16.21 -5.45 -6.57
N SER A 187 17.22 -6.06 -7.18
CA SER A 187 18.62 -5.85 -6.80
C SER A 187 19.10 -4.41 -6.97
N ARG A 188 18.63 -3.69 -8.00
CA ARG A 188 18.93 -2.27 -8.20
C ARG A 188 18.24 -1.37 -7.17
N ILE A 189 17.05 -1.74 -6.73
CA ILE A 189 16.26 -0.92 -5.79
C ILE A 189 16.74 -1.12 -4.35
N THR A 190 17.18 -2.32 -3.97
CA THR A 190 17.70 -2.60 -2.62
C THR A 190 18.95 -1.79 -2.27
N THR A 191 19.65 -1.23 -3.26
CA THR A 191 20.84 -0.38 -3.04
C THR A 191 20.53 1.12 -3.04
N LEU A 192 19.25 1.53 -3.10
CA LEU A 192 18.90 2.95 -3.22
C LEU A 192 19.20 3.76 -1.96
N ARG A 193 18.79 3.24 -0.79
CA ARG A 193 19.01 3.82 0.54
C ARG A 193 18.62 2.79 1.61
N ASP A 194 19.24 2.88 2.79
CA ASP A 194 19.03 1.93 3.89
C ASP A 194 17.61 1.99 4.49
N ASP A 195 16.93 3.13 4.36
CA ASP A 195 15.56 3.36 4.84
C ASP A 195 14.50 3.22 3.73
N PHE A 196 14.75 2.35 2.73
CA PHE A 196 13.80 2.00 1.67
C PHE A 196 13.56 0.49 1.60
N ALA A 197 12.42 0.05 2.09
CA ALA A 197 12.07 -1.36 2.17
C ALA A 197 11.61 -1.90 0.80
N VAL A 198 12.15 -3.04 0.36
CA VAL A 198 11.81 -3.66 -0.93
C VAL A 198 11.14 -5.01 -0.68
N PHE A 199 9.90 -5.16 -1.17
CA PHE A 199 9.11 -6.38 -1.01
C PHE A 199 8.83 -7.05 -2.35
N GLY A 200 8.98 -8.37 -2.38
CA GLY A 200 8.48 -9.21 -3.46
C GLY A 200 6.95 -9.31 -3.43
N GLY A 201 6.33 -9.37 -4.60
CA GLY A 201 4.88 -9.48 -4.77
C GLY A 201 4.37 -10.89 -5.07
N PHE A 202 5.26 -11.87 -5.18
CA PHE A 202 5.01 -13.28 -5.46
C PHE A 202 5.79 -14.15 -4.47
N VAL A 203 5.35 -15.40 -4.28
CA VAL A 203 5.91 -16.35 -3.30
C VAL A 203 6.60 -17.55 -3.97
N ASP A 204 6.72 -17.55 -5.30
CA ASP A 204 7.31 -18.59 -6.15
C ASP A 204 8.42 -18.06 -7.06
#